data_AF-A0A962U0K4-F1
#
_entry.id   AF-A0A962U0K4-F1
#
_cell.length_a   1.000
_cell.length_b   1.000
_cell.length_c   1.000
_cell.angle_alpha   90.00
_cell.angle_beta   90.00
_cell.angle_gamma   90.00
#
_symmetry.space_group_name_H-M   'P 1'
#
loop_
_entity.id
_entity.type
_entity.pdbx_description
1 polymer ?
#
loop_
_entity_poly.entity_id
_entity_poly.type
_entity_poly.pdbx_seq_one_letter_code
_entity_poly.pdbx_strand_id
1 'polypeptide(L)'
;MKIKTFLAGLVLAAFSGSGLASQIVLDITFDAFPEETAFGLWDAATAPSEADYLANAGLALSGYAYDVAASSPIGFGDGYVLPGDFLGEAPGPWQFVWDIDVGHYTFMLYDDFGDGICCAFGDGEYTLTVDGVQVASGGDFGSIDRVEFSAVPLPGSLALLSLGLLGFGLRKLQTR
;
A
#
# COMPACT_ATOMS: atom_id res chain seq x y z
N MET A 1 2.57 39.33 19.74
CA MET A 1 3.22 38.09 19.24
C MET A 1 2.18 36.97 19.38
N LYS A 2 1.51 36.58 18.29
CA LYS A 2 0.45 35.56 18.31
C LYS A 2 1.10 34.20 18.07
N ILE A 3 1.17 33.37 19.10
CA ILE A 3 1.66 32.00 19.03
C ILE A 3 0.55 31.19 18.36
N LYS A 4 0.75 30.76 17.11
CA LYS A 4 -0.14 29.80 16.44
C LYS A 4 0.29 28.40 16.89
N THR A 5 -0.50 27.81 17.78
CA THR A 5 -0.39 26.40 18.15
C THR A 5 -0.67 25.54 16.92
N PHE A 6 0.33 24.81 16.44
CA PHE A 6 0.14 23.69 15.51
C PHE A 6 -0.22 22.46 16.34
N LEU A 7 -1.49 22.07 16.34
CA LEU A 7 -1.85 20.71 16.73
C LEU A 7 -1.59 19.81 15.53
N ALA A 8 -0.61 18.91 15.64
CA ALA A 8 -0.49 17.78 14.74
C ALA A 8 -1.76 16.92 14.93
N GLY A 9 -2.60 16.88 13.90
CA GLY A 9 -3.77 16.00 13.87
C GLY A 9 -3.28 14.56 13.81
N LEU A 10 -3.36 13.85 14.94
CA LEU A 10 -3.26 12.40 14.96
C LEU A 10 -4.49 11.86 14.24
N VAL A 11 -4.33 11.42 13.00
CA VAL A 11 -5.36 10.69 12.26
C VAL A 11 -5.50 9.33 12.96
N LEU A 12 -6.58 9.17 13.72
CA LEU A 12 -6.94 7.90 14.32
C LEU A 12 -7.68 7.08 13.26
N ALA A 13 -6.95 6.24 12.53
CA ALA A 13 -7.54 5.28 11.61
C ALA A 13 -8.40 4.29 12.42
N ALA A 14 -9.71 4.26 12.15
CA ALA A 14 -10.62 3.31 12.74
C ALA A 14 -10.52 1.98 11.99
N PHE A 15 -9.78 1.03 12.54
CA PHE A 15 -9.72 -0.35 12.02
C PHE A 15 -11.08 -1.04 12.20
N SER A 16 -11.71 -1.41 11.08
CA SER A 16 -12.98 -2.15 11.06
C SER A 16 -12.79 -3.68 10.91
N GLY A 17 -11.55 -4.19 10.90
CA GLY A 17 -11.25 -5.61 10.80
C GLY A 17 -11.01 -6.24 12.17
N SER A 18 -11.64 -7.39 12.42
CA SER A 18 -11.57 -8.17 13.67
C SER A 18 -10.28 -8.99 13.84
N GLY A 19 -9.18 -8.63 13.17
CA GLY A 19 -7.90 -9.34 13.16
C GLY A 19 -6.73 -8.40 13.46
N LEU A 20 -5.57 -8.97 13.77
CA LEU A 20 -4.33 -8.20 13.84
C LEU A 20 -4.14 -7.52 12.47
N ALA A 21 -4.00 -6.20 12.47
CA ALA A 21 -3.91 -5.43 11.25
C ALA A 21 -2.49 -4.87 11.10
N SER A 22 -1.99 -4.88 9.86
CA SER A 22 -0.70 -4.32 9.48
C SER A 22 -0.92 -3.18 8.48
N GLN A 23 0.02 -2.25 8.41
CA GLN A 23 0.00 -1.16 7.45
C GLN A 23 1.12 -1.32 6.43
N ILE A 24 0.76 -1.34 5.15
CA ILE A 24 1.71 -1.24 4.04
C ILE A 24 1.76 0.21 3.58
N VAL A 25 2.98 0.72 3.37
CA VAL A 25 3.22 2.03 2.78
C VAL A 25 4.14 1.87 1.57
N LEU A 26 3.70 2.34 0.41
CA LEU A 26 4.53 2.54 -0.77
C LEU A 26 4.86 4.03 -0.87
N ASP A 27 6.13 4.37 -0.70
CA ASP A 27 6.67 5.65 -1.09
C ASP A 27 7.28 5.49 -2.49
N ILE A 28 6.85 6.31 -3.45
CA ILE A 28 7.32 6.20 -4.85
C ILE A 28 7.56 7.58 -5.45
N THR A 29 8.66 7.69 -6.18
CA THR A 29 8.96 8.78 -7.11
C THR A 29 9.15 8.14 -8.47
N PHE A 30 8.35 8.54 -9.45
CA PHE A 30 8.49 8.11 -10.83
C PHE A 30 9.68 8.80 -11.50
N ASP A 31 10.01 8.35 -12.70
CA ASP A 31 10.95 9.04 -13.57
C ASP A 31 10.23 10.19 -14.33
N ALA A 32 10.72 10.60 -15.49
CA ALA A 32 10.05 11.66 -16.28
C ALA A 32 8.69 11.23 -16.88
N PHE A 33 8.32 9.95 -16.81
CA PHE A 33 7.15 9.37 -17.46
C PHE A 33 6.31 8.57 -16.45
N PRO A 34 5.67 9.23 -15.46
CA PRO A 34 4.81 8.53 -14.51
C PRO A 34 3.62 7.79 -15.17
N GLU A 35 3.23 8.16 -16.40
CA GLU A 35 2.14 7.53 -17.14
C GLU A 35 2.42 6.10 -17.62
N GLU A 36 3.68 5.64 -17.65
CA GLU A 36 4.01 4.26 -18.01
C GLU A 36 4.10 3.32 -16.81
N THR A 37 4.12 3.87 -15.60
CA THR A 37 4.20 3.06 -14.39
C THR A 37 2.82 2.62 -13.91
N ALA A 38 2.71 1.35 -13.52
CA ALA A 38 1.52 0.78 -12.89
C ALA A 38 1.92 -0.11 -11.72
N PHE A 39 1.06 -0.27 -10.72
CA PHE A 39 1.34 -1.21 -9.63
C PHE A 39 0.09 -1.80 -9.02
N GLY A 40 0.29 -2.90 -8.28
CA GLY A 40 -0.76 -3.51 -7.49
C GLY A 40 -0.24 -4.34 -6.32
N LEU A 41 -1.18 -4.70 -5.45
CA LEU A 41 -0.95 -5.51 -4.26
C LEU A 41 -2.00 -6.63 -4.19
N TRP A 42 -1.55 -7.87 -4.00
CA TRP A 42 -2.40 -9.06 -3.94
C TRP A 42 -2.07 -9.91 -2.72
N ASP A 43 -3.05 -10.68 -2.24
CA ASP A 43 -2.75 -11.86 -1.42
C ASP A 43 -1.90 -12.83 -2.25
N ALA A 44 -0.85 -13.37 -1.64
CA ALA A 44 0.11 -14.24 -2.32
C ALA A 44 -0.55 -15.50 -2.93
N ALA A 45 -1.65 -15.99 -2.36
CA ALA A 45 -2.38 -17.14 -2.89
C ALA A 45 -3.17 -16.81 -4.18
N THR A 46 -3.47 -15.53 -4.43
CA THR A 46 -4.26 -15.07 -5.57
C THR A 46 -3.48 -14.15 -6.53
N ALA A 47 -2.21 -13.89 -6.24
CA ALA A 47 -1.38 -13.06 -7.09
C ALA A 47 -1.24 -13.68 -8.49
N PRO A 48 -1.39 -12.88 -9.57
CA PRO A 48 -1.17 -13.37 -10.93
C PRO A 48 0.29 -13.79 -11.12
N SER A 49 0.54 -14.63 -12.13
CA SER A 49 1.92 -14.85 -12.57
C SER A 49 2.47 -13.55 -13.20
N GLU A 50 3.78 -13.38 -13.19
CA GLU A 50 4.43 -12.23 -13.84
C GLU A 50 4.08 -12.14 -15.33
N ALA A 51 4.03 -13.29 -16.02
CA ALA A 51 3.64 -13.34 -17.42
C ALA A 51 2.18 -12.89 -17.63
N ASP A 52 1.26 -13.28 -16.74
CA ASP A 52 -0.13 -12.84 -16.81
C ASP A 52 -0.26 -11.35 -16.49
N TYR A 53 0.50 -10.85 -15.51
CA TYR A 53 0.48 -9.42 -15.17
C TYR A 53 1.00 -8.57 -16.32
N LEU A 54 2.17 -8.91 -16.89
CA LEU A 54 2.74 -8.23 -18.07
C LEU A 54 1.79 -8.26 -19.27
N ALA A 55 1.15 -9.39 -19.55
CA ALA A 55 0.24 -9.53 -20.67
C ALA A 55 -1.02 -8.65 -20.56
N ASN A 56 -1.41 -8.27 -19.35
CA ASN A 56 -2.61 -7.47 -19.10
C ASN A 56 -2.33 -6.02 -18.67
N ALA A 57 -1.15 -5.73 -18.10
CA ALA A 57 -0.72 -4.36 -17.77
C ALA A 57 -0.64 -3.51 -19.05
N GLY A 58 -0.09 -4.05 -20.14
CA GLY A 58 -0.09 -3.40 -21.45
C GLY A 58 -1.50 -3.18 -22.06
N LEU A 59 -2.51 -3.93 -21.65
CA LEU A 59 -3.91 -3.69 -22.07
C LEU A 59 -4.53 -2.50 -21.32
N ALA A 60 -4.10 -2.22 -20.09
CA ALA A 60 -4.55 -1.07 -19.32
C ALA A 60 -4.21 0.26 -20.02
N LEU A 61 -3.05 0.34 -20.66
CA LEU A 61 -2.59 1.48 -21.47
C LEU A 61 -3.46 1.78 -22.70
N SER A 62 -4.14 0.77 -23.23
CA SER A 62 -4.92 0.90 -24.47
C SER A 62 -6.34 1.43 -24.26
N GLY A 63 -6.72 1.76 -23.01
CA GLY A 63 -8.09 2.15 -22.65
C GLY A 63 -9.13 1.02 -22.79
N TYR A 64 -8.70 -0.17 -23.18
CA TYR A 64 -9.46 -1.42 -23.17
C TYR A 64 -9.12 -2.27 -21.94
N ALA A 65 -8.95 -1.63 -20.78
CA ALA A 65 -8.81 -2.34 -19.52
C ALA A 65 -10.11 -3.11 -19.24
N TYR A 66 -10.20 -4.34 -19.77
CA TYR A 66 -10.80 -5.44 -19.05
C TYR A 66 -10.26 -5.34 -17.64
N ASP A 67 -11.16 -5.33 -16.66
CA ASP A 67 -10.85 -5.35 -15.24
C ASP A 67 -9.83 -6.45 -14.98
N VAL A 68 -8.53 -6.12 -15.03
CA VAL A 68 -7.41 -7.06 -14.87
C VAL A 68 -7.42 -7.65 -13.44
N ALA A 69 -8.35 -7.16 -12.61
CA ALA A 69 -8.59 -7.45 -11.22
C ALA A 69 -9.85 -8.30 -10.93
N ALA A 70 -10.31 -9.14 -11.86
CA ALA A 70 -11.45 -10.04 -11.61
C ALA A 70 -11.21 -11.11 -10.50
N SER A 71 -10.11 -11.04 -9.76
CA SER A 71 -10.01 -11.51 -8.38
C SER A 71 -9.73 -10.31 -7.48
N SER A 72 -10.78 -9.78 -6.84
CA SER A 72 -10.74 -8.58 -6.00
C SER A 72 -9.56 -8.59 -5.03
N PRO A 73 -8.63 -7.62 -5.07
CA PRO A 73 -7.67 -7.45 -4.00
C PRO A 73 -8.35 -6.79 -2.80
N ILE A 74 -7.64 -6.83 -1.68
CA ILE A 74 -8.15 -6.59 -0.34
C ILE A 74 -8.59 -5.13 -0.17
N GLY A 75 -9.91 -4.92 -0.05
CA GLY A 75 -10.57 -3.88 0.76
C GLY A 75 -10.22 -2.39 0.55
N PHE A 76 -11.18 -1.63 0.01
CA PHE A 76 -11.41 -0.17 0.18
C PHE A 76 -10.20 0.78 0.29
N GLY A 77 -9.16 0.50 -0.47
CA GLY A 77 -8.26 1.50 -1.05
C GLY A 77 -8.21 1.17 -2.54
N ASP A 78 -8.07 2.17 -3.38
CA ASP A 78 -7.77 2.13 -4.80
C ASP A 78 -6.44 1.41 -5.11
N GLY A 79 -6.25 0.17 -4.64
CA GLY A 79 -5.02 -0.62 -4.75
C GLY A 79 -4.60 -1.03 -6.16
N TYR A 80 -5.15 -0.36 -7.16
CA TYR A 80 -4.69 -0.37 -8.54
C TYR A 80 -4.46 1.07 -8.97
N VAL A 81 -3.22 1.36 -9.35
CA VAL A 81 -2.94 2.54 -10.13
C VAL A 81 -2.60 2.09 -11.53
N LEU A 82 -3.45 2.51 -12.48
CA LEU A 82 -3.29 2.17 -13.88
C LEU A 82 -2.28 3.13 -14.50
N PRO A 83 -1.54 2.65 -15.52
CA PRO A 83 -0.69 3.55 -16.25
C PRO A 83 -1.58 4.56 -16.98
N GLY A 84 -1.24 5.84 -16.80
CA GLY A 84 -2.03 6.98 -17.25
C GLY A 84 -2.85 7.70 -16.18
N ASP A 85 -3.02 7.12 -14.98
CA ASP A 85 -3.66 7.81 -13.85
C ASP A 85 -2.84 9.04 -13.39
N PHE A 86 -1.55 9.06 -13.70
CA PHE A 86 -0.63 10.17 -13.43
C PHE A 86 -0.38 11.07 -14.65
N LEU A 87 -1.18 11.01 -15.72
CA LEU A 87 -0.99 11.86 -16.89
C LEU A 87 -1.01 13.35 -16.53
N GLY A 88 0.14 14.00 -16.68
CA GLY A 88 0.31 15.42 -16.37
C GLY A 88 0.54 15.72 -14.89
N GLU A 89 0.70 14.71 -14.06
CA GLU A 89 1.09 14.85 -12.66
C GLU A 89 2.62 14.91 -12.53
N ALA A 90 3.09 15.48 -11.41
CA ALA A 90 4.53 15.51 -11.14
C ALA A 90 5.04 14.09 -10.80
N PRO A 91 6.33 13.79 -11.06
CA PRO A 91 6.90 12.47 -10.76
C PRO A 91 6.82 12.03 -9.30
N GLY A 92 6.63 12.94 -8.35
CA GLY A 92 6.48 12.62 -6.93
C GLY A 92 7.20 13.61 -6.03
N PRO A 93 7.42 13.26 -4.75
CA PRO A 93 7.11 11.95 -4.15
C PRO A 93 5.60 11.74 -3.93
N TRP A 94 5.16 10.48 -4.10
CA TRP A 94 3.82 10.01 -3.81
C TRP A 94 3.84 8.94 -2.72
N GLN A 95 2.74 8.86 -1.96
CA GLN A 95 2.60 7.87 -0.89
C GLN A 95 1.24 7.19 -0.98
N PHE A 96 1.26 5.85 -1.01
CA PHE A 96 0.09 4.99 -1.01
C PHE A 96 0.09 4.14 0.26
N VAL A 97 -1.06 4.02 0.90
CA VAL A 97 -1.20 3.35 2.21
C VAL A 97 -2.33 2.33 2.15
N TRP A 98 -2.04 1.10 2.55
CA TRP A 98 -3.02 0.02 2.67
C TRP A 98 -3.06 -0.51 4.10
N ASP A 99 -4.25 -0.54 4.67
CA ASP A 99 -4.55 -1.22 5.92
C ASP A 99 -5.01 -2.65 5.61
N ILE A 100 -4.21 -3.64 5.97
CA ILE A 100 -4.41 -5.05 5.59
C ILE A 100 -4.43 -5.98 6.81
N ASP A 101 -5.04 -7.15 6.63
CA ASP A 101 -4.92 -8.23 7.62
C ASP A 101 -3.54 -8.88 7.54
N VAL A 102 -3.13 -9.54 8.63
CA VAL A 102 -1.90 -10.33 8.62
C VAL A 102 -1.95 -11.44 7.58
N GLY A 103 -0.87 -11.61 6.82
CA GLY A 103 -0.87 -12.53 5.69
C GLY A 103 0.39 -12.47 4.85
N HIS A 104 0.36 -13.15 3.71
CA HIS A 104 1.42 -13.13 2.71
C HIS A 104 0.92 -12.39 1.49
N TYR A 105 1.76 -11.52 0.96
CA TYR A 105 1.39 -10.58 -0.08
C TYR A 105 2.42 -10.58 -1.21
N THR A 106 1.94 -10.26 -2.40
CA THR A 106 2.78 -9.97 -3.56
C THR A 106 2.51 -8.54 -4.01
N PHE A 107 3.56 -7.75 -4.12
CA PHE A 107 3.57 -6.44 -4.75
C PHE A 107 4.22 -6.56 -6.13
N MET A 108 3.64 -5.90 -7.14
CA MET A 108 4.21 -5.84 -8.48
C MET A 108 4.15 -4.40 -8.97
N LEU A 109 5.29 -3.92 -9.47
CA LEU A 109 5.46 -2.62 -10.10
C LEU A 109 5.85 -2.86 -11.55
N TYR A 110 5.11 -2.28 -12.48
CA TYR A 110 5.25 -2.42 -13.93
C TYR A 110 5.66 -1.09 -14.55
N ASP A 111 6.46 -1.17 -15.59
CA ASP A 111 6.90 -0.06 -16.43
C ASP A 111 6.78 -0.46 -17.91
N ASP A 112 6.13 0.37 -18.73
CA ASP A 112 5.77 0.00 -20.10
C ASP A 112 6.93 0.07 -21.09
N PHE A 113 7.78 1.09 -20.99
CA PHE A 113 8.96 1.17 -21.85
C PHE A 113 10.03 0.16 -21.43
N GLY A 114 9.97 -0.31 -20.19
CA GLY A 114 10.74 -1.44 -19.69
C GLY A 114 12.17 -1.08 -19.35
N ASP A 115 12.43 0.20 -19.08
CA ASP A 115 13.65 0.72 -18.50
C ASP A 115 13.50 1.03 -17.00
N GLY A 116 12.29 0.87 -16.46
CA GLY A 116 12.00 1.07 -15.05
C GLY A 116 11.95 2.55 -14.70
N ILE A 117 11.67 2.84 -13.42
CA ILE A 117 11.55 4.23 -12.95
C ILE A 117 12.92 4.90 -12.67
N CYS A 118 14.03 4.20 -12.91
CA CYS A 118 15.40 4.71 -12.82
C CYS A 118 16.24 4.09 -13.93
N CYS A 119 17.28 4.71 -14.49
CA CYS A 119 17.95 5.96 -14.12
C CYS A 119 18.26 6.82 -15.37
N ALA A 120 17.69 6.44 -16.52
CA ALA A 120 18.03 7.06 -17.80
C ALA A 120 17.25 8.38 -18.01
N PHE A 121 16.01 8.43 -17.55
CA PHE A 121 15.09 9.55 -17.77
C PHE A 121 14.57 10.18 -16.48
N GLY A 122 15.08 9.74 -15.33
CA GLY A 122 14.81 10.32 -14.02
C GLY A 122 15.48 9.50 -12.93
N ASP A 123 15.58 10.07 -11.73
CA ASP A 123 16.07 9.38 -10.54
C ASP A 123 14.87 8.89 -9.71
N GLY A 124 13.93 8.19 -10.36
CA GLY A 124 12.79 7.62 -9.68
C GLY A 124 13.20 6.42 -8.82
N GLU A 125 12.46 6.20 -7.75
CA GLU A 125 12.69 5.12 -6.81
C GLU A 125 11.41 4.78 -6.07
N TYR A 126 11.32 3.56 -5.56
CA TYR A 126 10.24 3.15 -4.68
C TYR A 126 10.79 2.51 -3.41
N THR A 127 10.04 2.63 -2.33
CA THR A 127 10.25 1.92 -1.07
C THR A 127 8.92 1.37 -0.59
N LEU A 128 8.88 0.06 -0.33
CA LEU A 128 7.74 -0.63 0.25
C LEU A 128 8.04 -0.96 1.71
N THR A 129 7.12 -0.58 2.60
CA THR A 129 7.28 -0.65 4.04
C THR A 129 6.10 -1.37 4.66
N VAL A 130 6.32 -2.28 5.61
CA VAL A 130 5.28 -2.96 6.39
C VAL A 130 5.49 -2.64 7.86
N ASP A 131 4.51 -2.00 8.48
CA ASP A 131 4.58 -1.54 9.87
C ASP A 131 5.86 -0.73 10.18
N GLY A 132 6.29 0.08 9.21
CA GLY A 132 7.51 0.90 9.31
C GLY A 132 8.83 0.15 9.08
N VAL A 133 8.80 -1.15 8.77
CA VAL A 133 9.97 -1.93 8.33
C VAL A 133 10.00 -2.04 6.81
N GLN A 134 11.09 -1.59 6.20
CA GLN A 134 11.30 -1.73 4.75
C GLN A 134 11.35 -3.21 4.37
N VAL A 135 10.49 -3.61 3.43
CA VAL A 135 10.46 -4.95 2.84
C VAL A 135 10.97 -4.97 1.40
N ALA A 136 10.93 -3.82 0.72
CA ALA A 136 11.47 -3.65 -0.63
C ALA A 136 11.94 -2.22 -0.87
N SER A 137 12.86 -2.08 -1.81
CA SER A 137 13.19 -0.79 -2.43
C SER A 137 13.85 -1.04 -3.78
N GLY A 138 13.61 -0.18 -4.75
CA GLY A 138 14.16 -0.34 -6.09
C GLY A 138 13.87 0.86 -6.98
N GLY A 139 14.14 0.68 -8.28
CA GLY A 139 13.89 1.70 -9.30
C GLY A 139 14.50 1.30 -10.65
N ASP A 140 15.69 0.69 -10.62
CA ASP A 140 16.34 0.09 -11.79
C ASP A 140 15.84 -1.35 -11.98
N PHE A 141 14.71 -1.46 -12.67
CA PHE A 141 14.13 -2.73 -13.11
C PHE A 141 13.81 -2.63 -14.61
N GLY A 142 13.55 -3.76 -15.27
CA GLY A 142 13.10 -3.72 -16.67
C GLY A 142 11.62 -3.35 -16.73
N SER A 143 10.80 -4.24 -17.31
CA SER A 143 9.35 -4.01 -17.36
C SER A 143 8.63 -4.31 -16.05
N ILE A 144 9.23 -5.05 -15.11
CA ILE A 144 8.55 -5.40 -13.86
C ILE A 144 9.52 -5.66 -12.70
N ASP A 145 9.10 -5.26 -11.51
CA ASP A 145 9.65 -5.70 -10.25
C ASP A 145 8.57 -6.41 -9.41
N ARG A 146 8.91 -7.57 -8.82
CA ARG A 146 7.98 -8.44 -8.09
C ARG A 146 8.55 -8.77 -6.73
N VAL A 147 7.80 -8.43 -5.69
CA VAL A 147 8.20 -8.64 -4.30
C VAL A 147 7.15 -9.41 -3.54
N GLU A 148 7.56 -10.52 -2.92
CA GLU A 148 6.75 -11.28 -1.99
C GLU A 148 7.18 -10.97 -0.55
N PHE A 149 6.22 -10.69 0.33
CA PHE A 149 6.50 -10.37 1.72
C PHE A 149 5.40 -10.86 2.66
N SER A 150 5.66 -10.81 3.96
CA SER A 150 4.70 -11.20 5.00
C SER A 150 4.34 -9.99 5.83
N ALA A 151 3.04 -9.69 5.93
CA ALA A 151 2.51 -8.76 6.88
C ALA A 151 2.21 -9.51 8.17
N VAL A 152 3.18 -9.49 9.08
CA VAL A 152 3.03 -10.05 10.42
C VAL A 152 3.29 -8.93 11.41
N PRO A 153 2.48 -8.82 12.48
CA PRO A 153 2.67 -7.75 13.43
C PRO A 153 4.03 -7.95 14.07
N LEU A 154 4.83 -6.88 14.14
CA LEU A 154 6.15 -6.97 14.74
C LEU A 154 6.03 -7.58 16.15
N PRO A 155 6.86 -8.58 16.50
CA PRO A 155 6.92 -9.12 17.86
C PRO A 155 7.48 -8.03 18.79
N GLY A 156 6.59 -7.15 19.27
CA GLY A 156 6.93 -5.93 20.00
C GLY A 156 5.93 -4.79 19.80
N SER A 157 5.18 -4.80 18.70
CA SER A 157 4.02 -3.92 18.52
C SER A 157 2.86 -4.50 19.33
N LEU A 158 2.92 -4.32 20.65
CA LEU A 158 1.75 -4.44 21.50
C LEU A 158 0.79 -3.35 21.03
N ALA A 159 -0.04 -3.67 20.04
CA ALA A 159 -1.32 -3.00 19.91
C ALA A 159 -1.90 -3.04 21.32
N LEU A 160 -1.88 -1.90 22.00
CA LEU A 160 -2.59 -1.68 23.24
C LEU A 160 -4.04 -1.88 22.85
N LEU A 161 -4.48 -3.15 22.82
CA LEU A 161 -5.86 -3.53 22.98
C LEU A 161 -6.26 -2.70 24.16
N SER A 162 -7.06 -1.66 23.90
CA SER A 162 -7.76 -0.99 24.95
C SER A 162 -8.56 -2.12 25.58
N LEU A 163 -8.02 -2.68 26.66
CA LEU A 163 -8.81 -3.48 27.57
C LEU A 163 -9.91 -2.50 27.94
N GLY A 164 -11.06 -2.65 27.29
CA GLY A 164 -12.32 -2.12 27.76
C GLY A 164 -12.48 -2.74 29.13
N LEU A 165 -11.93 -2.06 30.13
CA LEU A 165 -12.08 -2.39 31.53
C LEU A 165 -13.58 -2.41 31.77
N LEU A 166 -14.12 -3.63 31.83
CA LEU A 166 -15.14 -4.07 32.75
C LEU A 166 -16.15 -2.97 33.13
N GLY A 167 -17.13 -2.77 32.25
CA GLY A 167 -18.44 -2.24 32.64
C GLY A 167 -19.32 -3.30 33.31
N PHE A 168 -18.76 -4.30 34.00
CA PHE A 168 -19.53 -5.17 34.88
C PHE A 168 -19.68 -4.47 36.24
N GLY A 169 -20.93 -4.19 36.58
CA GLY A 169 -21.31 -3.32 37.67
C GLY A 169 -20.84 -3.77 39.06
N LEU A 170 -20.32 -2.80 39.81
CA LEU A 170 -20.38 -2.79 41.26
C LEU A 170 -21.29 -1.63 41.68
N ARG A 171 -22.61 -1.86 41.70
CA ARG A 171 -23.49 -1.03 42.53
C ARG A 171 -23.16 -1.38 43.97
N LYS A 172 -22.61 -0.40 44.70
CA LYS A 172 -22.44 -0.47 46.15
C LYS A 172 -23.77 -0.90 46.78
N LEU A 173 -23.73 -1.99 47.51
CA LEU A 173 -24.75 -2.35 48.48
C LEU A 173 -24.76 -1.23 49.54
N GLN A 174 -25.68 -0.25 49.43
CA GLN A 174 -25.95 0.62 50.57
C GLN A 174 -26.86 -0.12 51.54
N THR A 175 -26.28 -0.46 52.67
CA THR A 175 -26.99 -0.88 53.88
C THR A 175 -27.63 0.33 54.57
N ARG A 176 -28.87 0.11 55.01
CA ARG A 176 -29.79 0.91 55.84
C ARG A 176 -30.70 1.89 55.10
#